data_AF-A0A534TDG8-F1
#
_entry.id   AF-A0A534TDG8-F1
#
_cell.length_a   1.000
_cell.length_b   1.000
_cell.length_c   1.000
_cell.angle_alpha   90.00
_cell.angle_beta   90.00
_cell.angle_gamma   90.00
#
_symmetry.space_group_name_H-M   'P 1'
#
loop_
_entity.id
_entity.type
_entity.pdbx_description
1 polymer ?
#
loop_
_entity_poly.entity_id
_entity_poly.type
_entity_poly.pdbx_seq_one_letter_code
_entity_poly.pdbx_strand_id
1 'polypeptide(L)'
;MATTATNHWKLGLFVVAGILAAAGTVFWLAAHRFQRDALQAVSYFDESVQGLDVGSPVKFRGVTIGTVTDITIAPDHRHVQVTSDVYLDALTRLGLHIPKKNTGEVFIDPNLRVQLAAAGITGVRFLQTDFFDMHRYPPPRLPFEPPWNYVPSAPSTLKSIEEAAIDILNKFPAVEDGVTAAAADLRTTLASIDRLSVALNADDGSFNQL
;
A
#
# COMPACT_ATOMS: atom_id res chain seq x y z
N MET A 1 68.98 48.30 -18.00
CA MET A 1 68.19 47.05 -18.05
C MET A 1 67.22 47.09 -16.88
N ALA A 2 65.92 47.28 -17.12
CA ALA A 2 64.91 47.30 -16.07
C ALA A 2 64.32 45.89 -15.93
N THR A 3 64.60 45.22 -14.83
CA THR A 3 64.00 43.92 -14.49
C THR A 3 62.59 44.15 -13.98
N THR A 4 61.59 43.84 -14.81
CA THR A 4 60.18 43.85 -14.42
C THR A 4 59.95 42.75 -13.37
N ALA A 5 59.65 43.15 -12.13
CA ALA A 5 59.23 42.24 -11.08
C ALA A 5 57.98 41.46 -11.55
N THR A 6 58.13 40.16 -11.75
CA THR A 6 57.07 39.29 -12.25
C THR A 6 56.05 39.05 -11.14
N ASN A 7 54.79 39.42 -11.34
CA ASN A 7 53.75 39.33 -10.30
C ASN A 7 53.17 37.91 -10.15
N HIS A 8 53.97 36.99 -9.60
CA HIS A 8 53.61 35.59 -9.26
C HIS A 8 52.30 35.43 -8.47
N TRP A 9 51.91 36.40 -7.62
CA TRP A 9 50.67 36.34 -6.85
C TRP A 9 49.40 36.35 -7.72
N LYS A 10 49.46 37.01 -8.88
CA LYS A 10 48.35 37.03 -9.85
C LYS A 10 48.13 35.67 -10.50
N LEU A 11 49.21 34.92 -10.71
CA LEU A 11 49.14 33.56 -11.24
C LEU A 11 48.51 32.60 -10.22
N GLY A 12 48.91 32.69 -8.95
CA GLY A 12 48.30 31.90 -7.87
C GLY A 12 46.80 32.19 -7.70
N LEU A 13 46.42 33.48 -7.72
CA LEU A 13 45.01 33.89 -7.65
C LEU A 13 44.18 33.32 -8.81
N PHE A 14 44.72 33.34 -10.03
CA PHE A 14 44.03 32.80 -11.20
C PHE A 14 43.78 31.29 -11.08
N VAL A 15 44.77 30.53 -10.61
CA VAL A 15 44.63 29.08 -10.41
C VAL A 15 43.59 28.77 -9.34
N VAL A 16 43.62 29.47 -8.20
CA VAL A 16 42.64 29.29 -7.12
C VAL A 16 41.23 29.66 -7.58
N ALA A 17 41.08 30.77 -8.29
CA ALA A 17 39.79 31.19 -8.85
C ALA A 17 39.27 30.16 -9.87
N GLY A 18 40.14 29.62 -10.72
CA GLY A 18 39.79 28.57 -11.68
C GLY A 18 39.29 27.28 -11.01
N ILE A 19 39.98 26.84 -9.95
CA ILE A 19 39.56 25.66 -9.18
C ILE A 19 38.21 25.89 -8.50
N LEU A 20 38.00 27.06 -7.90
CA LEU A 20 36.71 27.41 -7.29
C LEU A 20 35.57 27.46 -8.31
N ALA A 21 35.81 28.04 -9.50
CA ALA A 21 34.84 28.07 -10.58
C ALA A 21 34.50 26.66 -11.10
N ALA A 22 35.52 25.80 -11.26
CA ALA A 22 35.32 24.41 -11.66
C ALA A 22 34.52 23.63 -10.60
N ALA A 23 34.88 23.75 -9.31
CA ALA A 23 34.16 23.10 -8.21
C ALA A 23 32.70 23.59 -8.12
N GLY A 24 32.48 24.91 -8.26
CA GLY A 24 31.14 25.49 -8.30
C GLY A 24 30.30 24.96 -9.46
N THR A 25 30.90 24.80 -10.64
CA THR A 25 30.22 24.23 -11.82
C THR A 25 29.86 22.76 -11.62
N VAL A 26 30.77 21.95 -11.07
CA VAL A 26 30.52 20.53 -10.77
C VAL A 26 29.41 20.40 -9.73
N PHE A 27 29.44 21.21 -8.66
CA PHE A 27 28.40 21.22 -7.63
C PHE A 27 27.04 21.64 -8.20
N TRP A 28 27.01 22.69 -9.02
CA TRP A 28 25.79 23.16 -9.68
C TRP A 28 25.20 22.10 -10.62
N LEU A 29 26.04 21.45 -11.43
CA LEU A 29 25.60 20.39 -12.33
C LEU A 29 25.11 19.14 -11.58
N ALA A 30 25.77 18.79 -10.48
CA ALA A 30 25.36 17.68 -9.61
C ALA A 30 24.01 17.95 -8.94
N ALA A 31 23.80 19.17 -8.43
CA ALA A 31 22.54 19.57 -7.81
C ALA A 31 21.39 19.64 -8.81
N HIS A 32 21.64 20.15 -10.02
CA HIS A 32 20.58 20.34 -11.02
C HIS A 32 20.13 19.03 -11.69
N ARG A 33 20.97 17.98 -11.72
CA ARG A 33 20.63 16.68 -12.31
C ARG A 33 19.48 15.94 -11.59
N PHE A 34 19.17 16.34 -10.35
CA PHE A 34 18.11 15.73 -9.54
C PHE A 34 16.76 16.43 -9.60
N GLN A 35 16.65 17.60 -10.25
CA GLN A 35 15.35 18.25 -10.44
C GLN A 35 14.61 17.61 -11.63
N ARG A 36 14.06 16.41 -11.43
CA ARG A 36 12.93 15.98 -12.24
C ARG A 36 11.67 16.61 -11.67
N ASP A 37 10.83 17.16 -12.54
CA ASP A 37 9.50 17.61 -12.14
C ASP A 37 8.72 16.41 -11.59
N ALA A 38 8.42 16.46 -10.30
CA ALA A 38 7.69 15.43 -9.60
C ALA A 38 6.57 16.06 -8.79
N LEU A 39 5.49 15.30 -8.64
CA LEU A 39 4.37 15.66 -7.79
C LEU A 39 4.39 14.77 -6.55
N GLN A 40 4.37 15.42 -5.40
CA GLN A 40 4.41 14.78 -4.09
C GLN A 40 3.06 14.14 -3.78
N ALA A 41 3.03 12.83 -3.59
CA ALA A 41 1.89 12.02 -3.21
C ALA A 41 2.06 11.51 -1.78
N VAL A 42 0.97 11.52 -0.99
CA VAL A 42 0.97 11.04 0.39
C VAL A 42 0.05 9.82 0.50
N SER A 43 0.53 8.75 1.12
CA SER A 43 -0.26 7.54 1.40
C SER A 43 -0.15 7.18 2.87
N TYR A 44 -1.22 6.61 3.42
CA TYR A 44 -1.28 6.17 4.80
C TYR A 44 -1.46 4.66 4.86
N PHE A 45 -0.64 3.95 5.62
CA PHE A 45 -0.68 2.49 5.74
C PHE A 45 -1.04 2.09 7.17
N ASP A 46 -2.01 1.20 7.32
CA ASP A 46 -2.38 0.55 8.59
C ASP A 46 -1.68 -0.81 8.74
N GLU A 47 -0.42 -0.87 8.32
CA GLU A 47 0.40 -2.07 8.37
C GLU A 47 1.88 -1.69 8.49
N SER A 48 2.71 -2.65 8.87
CA SER A 48 4.14 -2.41 8.98
C SER A 48 4.74 -2.08 7.62
N VAL A 49 5.37 -0.91 7.51
CA VAL A 49 6.17 -0.51 6.34
C VAL A 49 7.60 -1.05 6.39
N GLN A 50 7.90 -1.99 7.29
CA GLN A 50 9.25 -2.53 7.45
C GLN A 50 9.83 -3.04 6.12
N GLY A 51 11.07 -2.65 5.84
CA GLY A 51 11.76 -2.95 4.59
C GLY A 51 11.51 -1.93 3.47
N LEU A 52 10.66 -0.93 3.70
CA LEU A 52 10.55 0.26 2.88
C LEU A 52 11.46 1.35 3.45
N ASP A 53 12.36 1.86 2.61
CA ASP A 53 13.29 2.94 2.98
C ASP A 53 13.06 4.20 2.12
N VAL A 54 13.52 5.35 2.61
CA VAL A 54 13.64 6.56 1.78
C VAL A 54 14.55 6.26 0.59
N GLY A 55 14.11 6.65 -0.60
CA GLY A 55 14.75 6.27 -1.86
C GLY A 55 14.17 5.01 -2.51
N SER A 56 13.26 4.28 -1.85
CA SER A 56 12.59 3.12 -2.44
C SER A 56 11.80 3.52 -3.69
N PRO A 57 11.78 2.69 -4.74
CA PRO A 57 11.09 3.03 -5.97
C PRO A 57 9.57 2.97 -5.78
N VAL A 58 8.86 3.92 -6.38
CA VAL A 58 7.41 3.81 -6.61
C VAL A 58 7.21 3.26 -8.01
N LYS A 59 6.48 2.15 -8.12
CA LYS A 59 6.33 1.43 -9.39
C LYS A 59 4.87 1.27 -9.77
N PHE A 60 4.53 1.60 -11.01
CA PHE A 60 3.27 1.21 -11.61
C PHE A 60 3.46 -0.11 -12.38
N ARG A 61 2.84 -1.20 -11.91
CA ARG A 61 2.93 -2.53 -12.55
C ARG A 61 4.36 -2.95 -12.93
N GLY A 62 5.33 -2.67 -12.06
CA GLY A 62 6.75 -2.98 -12.24
C GLY A 62 7.60 -1.89 -12.91
N VAL A 63 6.99 -0.84 -13.48
CA VAL A 63 7.68 0.31 -14.08
C VAL A 63 7.88 1.39 -13.03
N THR A 64 9.11 1.85 -12.82
CA THR A 64 9.39 2.94 -11.88
C THR A 64 8.78 4.26 -12.36
N ILE A 65 7.90 4.83 -11.54
CA ILE A 65 7.19 6.10 -11.77
C ILE A 65 7.54 7.17 -10.74
N GLY A 66 8.34 6.84 -9.72
CA GLY A 66 8.66 7.76 -8.66
C GLY A 66 9.59 7.17 -7.59
N THR A 67 9.74 7.90 -6.49
CA THR A 67 10.62 7.55 -5.38
C THR A 67 10.01 7.96 -4.04
N VAL A 68 10.18 7.14 -3.00
CA VAL A 68 9.79 7.49 -1.62
C VAL A 68 10.73 8.57 -1.10
N THR A 69 10.16 9.67 -0.60
CA THR A 69 10.93 10.82 -0.12
C THR A 69 10.94 10.95 1.38
N ASP A 70 9.89 10.50 2.08
CA ASP A 70 9.81 10.57 3.53
C ASP A 70 8.89 9.48 4.09
N ILE A 71 9.20 9.00 5.31
CA ILE A 71 8.41 8.01 6.05
C ILE A 71 8.28 8.52 7.47
N THR A 72 7.05 8.80 7.89
CA THR A 72 6.74 9.36 9.21
C THR A 72 5.48 8.74 9.81
N ILE A 73 5.15 9.10 11.04
CA ILE A 73 3.94 8.63 11.73
C ILE A 73 2.79 9.60 11.42
N ALA A 74 1.62 9.08 11.09
CA ALA A 74 0.44 9.88 10.83
C ALA A 74 -0.07 10.59 12.11
N PRO A 75 -0.91 11.63 11.99
CA PRO A 75 -1.40 12.40 13.14
C PRO A 75 -2.18 11.59 14.19
N ASP A 76 -2.67 10.41 13.82
CA ASP A 76 -3.41 9.52 14.72
C ASP A 76 -2.52 8.54 15.50
N HIS A 77 -1.21 8.61 15.31
CA HIS A 77 -0.21 7.72 15.93
C HIS A 77 -0.40 6.23 15.63
N ARG A 78 -1.26 5.87 14.68
CA ARG A 78 -1.54 4.48 14.31
C ARG A 78 -1.07 4.20 12.89
N HIS A 79 -1.38 5.09 11.95
CA HIS A 79 -0.99 4.89 10.56
C HIS A 79 0.44 5.37 10.33
N VAL A 80 1.11 4.74 9.36
CA VAL A 80 2.38 5.24 8.85
C VAL A 80 2.10 6.09 7.63
N GLN A 81 2.57 7.33 7.65
CA GLN A 81 2.54 8.24 6.51
C GLN A 81 3.78 7.99 5.65
N VAL A 82 3.56 7.68 4.38
CA VAL A 82 4.62 7.57 3.39
C VAL A 82 4.42 8.66 2.35
N THR A 83 5.43 9.50 2.21
CA THR A 83 5.48 10.56 1.22
C THR A 83 6.35 10.11 0.06
N SER A 84 5.87 10.32 -1.16
CA SER A 84 6.56 9.89 -2.36
C SER A 84 6.48 10.94 -3.47
N ASP A 85 7.53 11.04 -4.27
CA ASP A 85 7.58 11.90 -5.44
C ASP A 85 7.27 11.06 -6.67
N VAL A 86 6.17 11.37 -7.35
CA VAL A 86 5.76 10.72 -8.60
C VAL A 86 6.13 11.62 -9.77
N TYR A 87 6.87 11.10 -10.74
CA TYR A 87 7.36 11.88 -11.87
C TYR A 87 6.21 12.34 -12.77
N LEU A 88 6.25 13.61 -13.20
CA LEU A 88 5.20 14.20 -14.06
C LEU A 88 5.09 13.51 -15.43
N ASP A 89 6.21 13.05 -15.98
CA ASP A 89 6.24 12.30 -17.25
C ASP A 89 5.50 10.96 -17.13
N ALA A 90 5.61 10.28 -16.00
CA ALA A 90 4.88 9.05 -15.71
C ALA A 90 3.37 9.31 -15.57
N LEU A 91 2.97 10.34 -14.84
CA LEU A 91 1.56 10.73 -14.69
C LEU A 91 0.92 11.05 -16.05
N THR A 92 1.62 11.80 -16.88
CA THR A 92 1.16 12.17 -18.24
C THR A 92 0.97 10.92 -19.11
N ARG A 93 1.87 9.94 -19.03
CA ARG A 93 1.76 8.66 -19.76
C ARG A 93 0.62 7.78 -19.26
N LEU A 94 0.26 7.89 -17.99
CA LEU A 94 -0.89 7.22 -17.41
C LEU A 94 -2.22 7.91 -17.76
N GLY A 95 -2.18 9.04 -18.47
CA GLY A 95 -3.38 9.82 -18.80
C GLY A 95 -4.00 10.51 -17.58
N LEU A 96 -3.25 10.64 -16.48
CA LEU A 96 -3.70 11.29 -15.27
C LEU A 96 -3.56 12.81 -15.43
N HIS A 97 -4.63 13.55 -15.13
CA HIS A 97 -4.59 15.00 -15.12
C HIS A 97 -3.77 15.45 -13.90
N ILE A 98 -2.71 16.22 -14.16
CA ILE A 98 -1.90 16.82 -13.10
C ILE A 98 -2.69 18.04 -12.59
N PRO A 99 -3.27 18.00 -11.39
CA PRO A 99 -3.96 19.15 -10.84
C PRO A 99 -2.95 20.26 -10.62
N LYS A 100 -3.37 21.50 -10.90
CA LYS A 100 -2.60 22.65 -10.44
C LYS A 100 -2.69 22.72 -8.92
N LYS A 101 -1.55 23.01 -8.28
CA LYS A 101 -1.50 23.37 -6.87
C LYS A 101 -2.58 24.42 -6.60
N ASN A 102 -3.39 24.25 -5.54
CA ASN A 102 -4.44 25.18 -5.10
C ASN A 102 -5.79 25.17 -5.86
N THR A 103 -6.08 24.19 -6.72
CA THR A 103 -7.38 24.16 -7.46
C THR A 103 -8.46 23.34 -6.75
N GLY A 104 -8.14 22.59 -5.67
CA GLY A 104 -9.11 21.75 -4.96
C GLY A 104 -9.61 20.54 -5.79
N GLU A 105 -9.07 20.35 -7.00
CA GLU A 105 -9.34 19.19 -7.83
C GLU A 105 -8.61 17.98 -7.26
N VAL A 106 -9.38 16.89 -7.08
CA VAL A 106 -8.88 15.64 -6.52
C VAL A 106 -7.73 15.14 -7.40
N PHE A 107 -6.55 15.03 -6.79
CA PHE A 107 -5.28 14.77 -7.46
C PHE A 107 -5.22 13.43 -8.21
N ILE A 108 -6.09 12.48 -7.87
CA ILE A 108 -5.89 11.08 -8.21
C ILE A 108 -7.20 10.43 -8.65
N ASP A 109 -7.12 9.65 -9.74
CA ASP A 109 -8.20 8.79 -10.20
C ASP A 109 -8.75 7.96 -9.02
N PRO A 110 -10.08 7.90 -8.83
CA PRO A 110 -10.69 7.20 -7.70
C PRO A 110 -10.25 5.72 -7.59
N ASN A 111 -9.78 5.10 -8.67
CA ASN A 111 -9.37 3.71 -8.71
C ASN A 111 -7.87 3.49 -8.43
N LEU A 112 -7.05 4.55 -8.41
CA LEU A 112 -5.62 4.40 -8.14
C LEU A 112 -5.39 4.03 -6.67
N ARG A 113 -4.64 2.97 -6.43
CA ARG A 113 -4.17 2.61 -5.08
C ARG A 113 -2.69 2.37 -5.05
N VAL A 114 -2.11 2.55 -3.87
CA VAL A 114 -0.73 2.17 -3.57
C VAL A 114 -0.73 1.04 -2.55
N GLN A 115 0.05 0.01 -2.80
CA GLN A 115 0.26 -1.10 -1.86
C GLN A 115 1.75 -1.32 -1.64
N LEU A 116 2.09 -1.90 -0.48
CA LEU A 116 3.45 -2.37 -0.23
C LEU A 116 3.68 -3.69 -0.98
N ALA A 117 4.74 -3.75 -1.77
CA ALA A 117 5.16 -4.96 -2.48
C ALA A 117 6.59 -5.34 -2.09
N ALA A 118 6.88 -6.64 -2.04
CA ALA A 118 8.21 -7.15 -1.70
C ALA A 118 9.09 -7.31 -2.97
N ALA A 119 10.33 -6.83 -2.91
CA ALA A 119 11.35 -7.06 -3.91
C ALA A 119 12.07 -8.40 -3.64
N GLY A 120 11.33 -9.50 -3.79
CA GLY A 120 11.84 -10.85 -3.50
C GLY A 120 11.73 -11.21 -2.01
N ILE A 121 12.63 -12.07 -1.53
CA ILE A 121 12.56 -12.70 -0.20
C ILE A 121 13.48 -12.05 0.84
N THR A 122 14.27 -11.04 0.46
CA THR A 122 15.25 -10.36 1.33
C THR A 122 14.61 -9.40 2.34
N GLY A 123 13.29 -9.25 2.32
CA GLY A 123 12.55 -8.31 3.17
C GLY A 123 12.49 -6.88 2.63
N VAL A 124 13.20 -6.58 1.53
CA VAL A 124 13.12 -5.27 0.87
C VAL A 124 11.73 -5.06 0.28
N ARG A 125 11.15 -3.88 0.50
CA ARG A 125 9.84 -3.48 0.00
C ARG A 125 9.92 -2.24 -0.87
N PHE A 126 8.92 -2.07 -1.71
CA PHE A 126 8.74 -0.90 -2.56
C PHE A 126 7.25 -0.56 -2.65
N LEU A 127 6.93 0.66 -3.08
CA LEU A 127 5.55 1.06 -3.31
C LEU A 127 5.13 0.59 -4.71
N GLN A 128 4.05 -0.18 -4.77
CA GLN A 128 3.42 -0.58 -6.02
C GLN A 128 2.10 0.16 -6.18
N THR A 129 1.91 0.78 -7.34
CA THR A 129 0.69 1.48 -7.72
C THR A 129 -0.02 0.67 -8.81
N ASP A 130 -1.33 0.51 -8.70
CA ASP A 130 -2.18 -0.08 -9.75
C ASP A 130 -3.60 0.52 -9.67
N PHE A 131 -4.41 0.28 -10.68
CA PHE A 131 -5.84 0.59 -10.68
C PHE A 131 -6.62 -0.59 -10.12
N PHE A 132 -7.25 -0.39 -8.98
CA PHE A 132 -8.08 -1.38 -8.31
C PHE A 132 -9.55 -1.01 -8.41
N ASP A 133 -10.41 -2.02 -8.41
CA ASP A 133 -11.85 -1.83 -8.32
C ASP A 133 -12.22 -1.28 -6.94
N MET A 134 -12.90 -0.12 -6.91
CA MET A 134 -13.32 0.54 -5.68
C MET A 134 -14.27 -0.31 -4.83
N HIS A 135 -15.02 -1.24 -5.42
CA HIS A 135 -15.89 -2.14 -4.66
C HIS A 135 -15.09 -3.21 -3.90
N ARG A 136 -13.96 -3.63 -4.45
CA ARG A 136 -13.11 -4.67 -3.85
C ARG A 136 -12.10 -4.08 -2.88
N TYR A 137 -11.61 -2.87 -3.16
CA TYR A 137 -10.64 -2.14 -2.34
C TYR A 137 -11.15 -0.71 -2.08
N PRO A 138 -12.16 -0.56 -1.21
CA PRO A 138 -12.66 0.76 -0.84
C PRO A 138 -11.54 1.58 -0.16
N PRO A 139 -11.52 2.92 -0.35
CA PRO A 139 -10.57 3.78 0.34
C PRO A 139 -10.62 3.55 1.86
N PRO A 140 -9.46 3.43 2.54
CA PRO A 140 -9.42 3.31 3.98
C PRO A 140 -10.11 4.50 4.66
N ARG A 141 -10.86 4.23 5.73
CA ARG A 141 -11.44 5.28 6.57
C ARG A 141 -10.37 5.81 7.51
N LEU A 142 -9.86 7.01 7.24
CA LEU A 142 -8.90 7.69 8.11
C LEU A 142 -9.64 8.49 9.19
N PRO A 143 -9.15 8.53 10.44
CA PRO A 143 -9.75 9.30 11.52
C PRO A 143 -9.42 10.81 11.43
N PHE A 144 -8.72 11.23 10.38
CA PHE A 144 -8.32 12.61 10.11
C PHE A 144 -8.57 12.95 8.64
N GLU A 145 -8.63 14.25 8.32
CA GLU A 145 -8.80 14.73 6.95
C GLU A 145 -7.46 14.63 6.19
N PRO A 146 -7.40 13.86 5.09
CA PRO A 146 -6.17 13.70 4.33
C PRO A 146 -5.84 14.96 3.52
N PRO A 147 -4.55 15.20 3.18
CA PRO A 147 -4.16 16.32 2.35
C PRO A 147 -4.65 16.16 0.90
N TRP A 148 -4.66 17.26 0.14
CA TRP A 148 -5.13 17.30 -1.25
C TRP A 148 -4.41 16.33 -2.20
N ASN A 149 -3.19 15.92 -1.84
CA ASN A 149 -2.33 15.03 -2.61
C ASN A 149 -2.34 13.57 -2.09
N TYR A 150 -3.43 13.16 -1.45
CA TYR A 150 -3.58 11.84 -0.85
C TYR A 150 -3.91 10.74 -1.86
N VAL A 151 -3.08 9.70 -1.93
CA VAL A 151 -3.35 8.45 -2.65
C VAL A 151 -3.79 7.38 -1.66
N PRO A 152 -4.99 6.80 -1.81
CA PRO A 152 -5.45 5.73 -0.93
C PRO A 152 -4.57 4.49 -1.02
N SER A 153 -4.28 3.89 0.12
CA SER A 153 -3.54 2.62 0.17
C SER A 153 -4.46 1.42 0.00
N ALA A 154 -3.89 0.31 -0.45
CA ALA A 154 -4.49 -1.01 -0.41
C ALA A 154 -3.63 -1.94 0.44
N PRO A 155 -4.23 -2.95 1.13
CA PRO A 155 -3.48 -3.91 1.92
C PRO A 155 -2.43 -4.64 1.08
N SER A 156 -1.25 -4.88 1.66
CA SER A 156 -0.26 -5.74 1.03
C SER A 156 -0.74 -7.18 0.93
N THR A 157 -0.16 -7.94 -0.01
CA THR A 157 -0.44 -9.38 -0.14
C THR A 157 -0.22 -10.13 1.17
N LEU A 158 0.80 -9.75 1.94
CA LEU A 158 1.09 -10.38 3.23
C LEU A 158 0.00 -10.09 4.26
N LYS A 159 -0.44 -8.83 4.36
CA LYS A 159 -1.56 -8.45 5.23
C LYS A 159 -2.86 -9.16 4.84
N SER A 160 -3.16 -9.25 3.54
CA SER A 160 -4.34 -9.99 3.06
C SER A 160 -4.32 -11.47 3.45
N ILE A 161 -3.15 -12.11 3.46
CA ILE A 161 -2.99 -13.50 3.91
C ILE A 161 -3.20 -13.62 5.42
N GLU A 162 -2.62 -12.70 6.21
CA GLU A 162 -2.81 -12.65 7.66
C GLU A 162 -4.29 -12.50 8.03
N GLU A 163 -4.98 -11.53 7.44
CA GLU A 163 -6.40 -11.28 7.65
C GLU A 163 -7.25 -12.51 7.26
N ALA A 164 -6.96 -13.13 6.11
CA ALA A 164 -7.66 -14.34 5.69
C ALA A 164 -7.43 -15.52 6.67
N ALA A 165 -6.21 -15.69 7.17
CA ALA A 165 -5.90 -16.74 8.13
C ALA A 165 -6.63 -16.53 9.47
N ILE A 166 -6.63 -15.29 9.98
CA ILE A 166 -7.35 -14.93 11.21
C ILE A 166 -8.87 -15.11 11.02
N ASP A 167 -9.42 -14.69 9.88
CA ASP A 167 -10.83 -14.85 9.56
C ASP A 167 -11.24 -16.34 9.52
N ILE A 168 -10.41 -17.21 8.92
CA ILE A 168 -10.65 -18.66 8.91
C ILE A 168 -10.60 -19.23 10.33
N LEU A 169 -9.61 -18.85 11.14
CA LEU A 169 -9.49 -19.32 12.54
C LEU A 169 -10.69 -18.89 13.38
N ASN A 170 -11.17 -17.65 13.19
CA ASN A 170 -12.33 -17.14 13.91
C ASN A 170 -13.66 -17.78 13.45
N LYS A 171 -13.72 -18.27 12.21
CA LYS A 171 -14.89 -19.01 11.69
C LYS A 171 -14.88 -20.48 12.07
N PHE A 172 -13.75 -21.03 12.52
CA PHE A 172 -13.63 -22.44 12.88
C PHE A 172 -14.60 -22.87 14.00
N PRO A 173 -14.77 -22.13 15.12
CA PRO A 173 -15.75 -22.47 16.14
C PRO A 173 -17.19 -22.52 15.61
N ALA A 174 -17.55 -21.60 14.70
CA ALA A 174 -18.89 -21.57 14.10
C ALA A 174 -19.18 -22.81 13.23
N VAL A 175 -18.15 -23.41 12.64
CA VAL A 175 -18.27 -24.68 11.91
C VAL A 175 -18.50 -25.85 12.88
N GLU A 176 -17.80 -25.86 14.02
CA GLU A 176 -17.99 -26.86 15.08
C GLU A 176 -19.41 -26.80 15.67
N ASP A 177 -19.91 -25.60 15.96
CA ASP A 177 -21.28 -25.38 16.42
C ASP A 177 -22.32 -25.87 15.41
N GLY A 178 -22.08 -25.63 14.11
CA GLY A 178 -22.96 -26.13 13.04
C GLY A 178 -22.98 -27.65 12.94
N VAL A 179 -21.83 -28.32 13.11
CA VAL A 179 -21.72 -29.79 13.05
C VAL A 179 -22.38 -30.43 14.27
N THR A 180 -22.20 -29.87 15.46
CA THR A 180 -22.85 -30.38 16.68
C THR A 180 -24.35 -30.18 16.65
N ALA A 181 -24.84 -29.03 16.16
CA ALA A 181 -26.26 -28.77 15.95
C ALA A 181 -26.87 -29.75 14.92
N ALA A 182 -26.20 -29.96 13.78
CA ALA A 182 -26.66 -30.92 12.77
C ALA A 182 -26.72 -32.35 13.31
N ALA A 183 -25.72 -32.78 14.10
CA ALA A 183 -25.71 -34.09 14.73
C ALA A 183 -26.84 -34.25 15.76
N ALA A 184 -27.15 -33.19 16.51
CA ALA A 184 -28.27 -33.17 17.46
C ALA A 184 -29.63 -33.30 16.73
N ASP A 185 -29.84 -32.55 15.64
CA ASP A 185 -31.06 -32.58 14.84
C ASP A 185 -31.26 -33.93 14.11
N LEU A 186 -30.18 -34.56 13.66
CA LEU A 186 -30.25 -35.92 13.13
C LEU A 186 -30.74 -36.91 14.20
N ARG A 187 -30.23 -36.79 15.42
CA ARG A 187 -30.61 -37.68 16.52
C ARG A 187 -32.08 -37.50 16.92
N THR A 188 -32.60 -36.27 16.91
CA THR A 188 -34.02 -36.00 17.21
C THR A 188 -34.94 -36.47 16.09
N THR A 189 -34.53 -36.32 14.83
CA THR A 189 -35.27 -36.83 13.66
C THR A 189 -35.34 -38.36 13.68
N LEU A 190 -34.20 -39.04 13.89
CA LEU A 190 -34.15 -40.50 14.00
C LEU A 190 -35.02 -41.01 15.16
N ALA A 191 -34.99 -40.33 16.31
CA ALA A 191 -35.86 -40.66 17.44
C ALA A 191 -37.35 -40.48 17.12
N SER A 192 -37.71 -39.56 16.21
CA SER A 192 -39.09 -39.32 15.80
C SER A 192 -39.59 -40.37 14.81
N ILE A 193 -38.71 -40.82 13.89
CA ILE A 193 -38.98 -41.94 12.98
C ILE A 193 -39.16 -43.25 13.76
N ASP A 194 -38.32 -43.51 14.76
CA ASP A 194 -38.40 -44.71 15.60
C ASP A 194 -39.76 -44.79 16.33
N ARG A 195 -40.20 -43.67 16.92
CA ARG A 195 -41.54 -43.56 17.54
C ARG A 195 -42.69 -43.79 16.57
N LEU A 196 -42.58 -43.28 15.34
CA LEU A 196 -43.58 -43.53 14.30
C LEU A 196 -43.63 -45.03 13.94
N SER A 197 -42.48 -45.69 13.82
CA SER A 197 -42.41 -47.12 13.50
C SER A 197 -43.05 -48.00 14.60
N VAL A 198 -42.84 -47.64 15.87
CA VAL A 198 -43.44 -48.32 17.02
C VAL A 198 -44.96 -48.11 17.05
N ALA A 199 -45.42 -46.89 16.76
CA ALA A 199 -46.85 -46.59 16.69
C ALA A 199 -47.55 -47.36 15.54
N LEU A 200 -46.92 -47.45 14.37
CA LEU A 200 -47.46 -48.21 13.23
C LEU A 200 -47.49 -49.73 13.52
N ASN A 201 -46.44 -50.29 14.13
CA ASN A 201 -46.44 -51.69 14.55
C ASN A 201 -47.47 -52.01 15.65
N ALA A 202 -47.86 -51.03 16.47
CA ALA A 202 -48.89 -51.20 17.48
C ALA A 202 -50.31 -51.16 16.91
N ASP A 203 -50.53 -50.46 15.78
CA ASP A 203 -51.85 -50.30 15.15
C ASP A 203 -52.26 -51.53 14.31
N ASP A 204 -51.30 -52.22 13.69
CA ASP A 204 -51.52 -53.49 12.98
C ASP A 204 -51.99 -54.64 13.90
N GLY A 205 -51.86 -54.49 15.22
CA GLY A 205 -52.38 -55.43 16.21
C GLY A 205 -53.88 -55.28 16.53
N SER A 206 -54.53 -54.18 16.11
CA SER A 206 -55.91 -53.86 16.50
C SER A 206 -56.97 -54.37 15.51
N PHE A 207 -56.59 -54.76 14.28
CA PHE A 207 -57.52 -55.24 13.25
C PHE A 207 -57.93 -56.72 13.37
N ASN A 208 -57.44 -57.45 14.37
CA ASN A 208 -57.71 -58.89 14.52
C ASN A 208 -58.74 -59.23 15.64
N GLN A 209 -59.56 -58.26 16.07
CA GLN A 209 -60.64 -58.44 17.06
C GLN A 209 -62.04 -58.02 16.54
N LEU A 210 -62.40 -58.39 15.32
CA LEU A 210 -63.79 -58.38 14.85
C LEU A 210 -64.25 -59.78 14.44
#